data_AF-L1L9U8-F1
#
_entry.id   AF-L1L9U8-F1
#
_cell.length_a   1.000
_cell.length_b   1.000
_cell.length_c   1.000
_cell.angle_alpha   90.00
_cell.angle_beta   90.00
_cell.angle_gamma   90.00
#
_symmetry.space_group_name_H-M   'P 1'
#
loop_
_entity.id
_entity.type
_entity.pdbx_description
1 polymer ?
#
loop_
_entity_poly.entity_id
_entity_poly.type
_entity_poly.pdbx_seq_one_letter_code
_entity_poly.pdbx_strand_id
1 'polypeptide(L)'
;MHVLKVGPRDAATVLVLVPGMFGAANDFRLLARDLVAAVPGVQVWALDRREENLTDRSGFTGADPVAYYLDGRYRSQDPAASAFVGGWGLGLTLADLRTVVLAARDGGRRRVVLGGHSWGATTALAYAAWDFDGRAGYRDLAGLAVIDGGVRGAFEGNGTPVQDSPEEVRQRLAAIEGGRVFDLTLSGVGLGSRAESTQIWYQLAGWYAHHDPQGRSVLQERLPDAFRTPYPITNAALLGTLVDAGFGWPNDISVHSGRIATESESGGGVRGWVDEGITPIGRVAEAYAGPMPGVWEWYWPARLSVDLDVADVYADTELARSLGLRLWHAAALDTPLYAFGTSYSHGTVLDGARRVVAESRIPYAAYESDEAMNHLDPLFAAPAHNTVTRTLTEFLHRVR
;
A
#
# COMPACT_ATOMS: atom_id res chain seq x y z
N MET A 1 13.00 10.09 -5.52
CA MET A 1 12.10 8.94 -5.79
C MET A 1 12.93 7.69 -5.88
N HIS A 2 12.63 6.72 -5.03
CA HIS A 2 13.25 5.40 -5.07
C HIS A 2 12.27 4.41 -5.70
N VAL A 3 12.81 3.33 -6.28
CA VAL A 3 12.00 2.29 -6.92
C VAL A 3 12.62 0.95 -6.55
N LEU A 4 11.84 0.08 -5.93
CA LEU A 4 12.20 -1.33 -5.78
C LEU A 4 12.07 -2.00 -7.15
N LYS A 5 13.14 -2.64 -7.62
CA LYS A 5 13.12 -3.40 -8.88
C LYS A 5 13.39 -4.86 -8.60
N VAL A 6 12.49 -5.73 -9.03
CA VAL A 6 12.58 -7.19 -8.89
C VAL A 6 12.47 -7.83 -10.27
N GLY A 7 13.41 -8.71 -10.60
CA GLY A 7 13.44 -9.46 -11.86
C GLY A 7 14.49 -9.00 -12.88
N PRO A 8 14.51 -9.63 -14.06
CA PRO A 8 15.57 -9.46 -15.06
C PRO A 8 15.58 -8.05 -15.66
N ARG A 9 16.76 -7.43 -15.76
CA ARG A 9 16.93 -6.03 -16.21
C ARG A 9 16.50 -5.80 -17.66
N ASP A 10 16.59 -6.85 -18.48
CA ASP A 10 16.25 -6.93 -19.91
C ASP A 10 14.81 -7.42 -20.17
N ALA A 11 13.96 -7.49 -19.14
CA ALA A 11 12.54 -7.80 -19.28
C ALA A 11 11.85 -6.92 -20.34
N ALA A 12 11.07 -7.55 -21.23
CA ALA A 12 10.29 -6.85 -22.25
C ALA A 12 9.04 -6.15 -21.67
N THR A 13 8.58 -6.60 -20.51
CA THR A 13 7.45 -6.01 -19.78
C THR A 13 7.90 -5.55 -18.40
N VAL A 14 7.51 -4.33 -18.02
CA VAL A 14 7.66 -3.83 -16.66
C VAL A 14 6.27 -3.61 -16.06
N LEU A 15 5.97 -4.30 -14.96
CA LEU A 15 4.82 -4.00 -14.12
C LEU A 15 5.24 -2.96 -13.09
N VAL A 16 4.73 -1.73 -13.20
CA VAL A 16 4.92 -0.67 -12.22
C VAL A 16 3.77 -0.73 -11.21
N LEU A 17 4.07 -0.86 -9.92
CA LEU A 17 3.09 -0.95 -8.84
C LEU A 17 3.17 0.28 -7.93
N VAL A 18 2.01 0.85 -7.64
CA VAL A 18 1.83 1.99 -6.73
C VAL A 18 1.25 1.48 -5.40
N PRO A 19 1.90 1.73 -4.26
CA PRO A 19 1.39 1.33 -2.95
C PRO A 19 0.10 2.07 -2.56
N GLY A 20 -0.67 1.45 -1.68
CA GLY A 20 -1.87 2.03 -1.06
C GLY A 20 -1.57 3.13 -0.05
N MET A 21 -2.60 3.54 0.70
CA MET A 21 -2.45 4.49 1.80
C MET A 21 -1.43 3.97 2.81
N PHE A 22 -0.45 4.78 3.15
CA PHE A 22 0.72 4.44 3.99
C PHE A 22 1.62 3.32 3.44
N GLY A 23 1.30 2.61 2.36
CA GLY A 23 2.19 1.57 1.82
C GLY A 23 3.45 2.17 1.20
N ALA A 24 4.59 1.51 1.36
CA ALA A 24 5.85 1.83 0.67
C ALA A 24 6.31 0.62 -0.16
N ALA A 25 7.26 0.80 -1.08
CA ALA A 25 7.52 -0.18 -2.15
C ALA A 25 7.85 -1.61 -1.70
N ASN A 26 8.23 -1.82 -0.44
CA ASN A 26 8.50 -3.15 0.10
C ASN A 26 7.25 -4.00 0.33
N ASP A 27 6.06 -3.37 0.39
CA ASP A 27 4.77 -4.06 0.45
C ASP A 27 4.59 -5.05 -0.73
N PHE A 28 5.10 -4.70 -1.90
CA PHE A 28 5.05 -5.53 -3.09
C PHE A 28 6.23 -6.49 -3.23
N ARG A 29 7.24 -6.50 -2.35
CA ARG A 29 8.47 -7.31 -2.60
C ARG A 29 8.15 -8.79 -2.79
N LEU A 30 7.28 -9.33 -1.95
CA LEU A 30 6.92 -10.74 -2.00
C LEU A 30 6.08 -11.06 -3.24
N LEU A 31 4.99 -10.32 -3.46
CA LEU A 31 4.19 -10.41 -4.70
C LEU A 31 5.06 -10.27 -5.96
N ALA A 32 6.01 -9.33 -5.96
CA ALA A 32 6.92 -9.09 -7.08
C ALA A 32 7.83 -10.29 -7.36
N ARG A 33 8.38 -10.94 -6.33
CA ARG A 33 9.18 -12.16 -6.48
C ARG A 33 8.35 -13.30 -7.03
N ASP A 34 7.13 -13.45 -6.52
CA ASP A 34 6.23 -14.53 -6.90
C ASP A 34 5.77 -14.37 -8.37
N LEU A 35 5.42 -13.15 -8.79
CA LEU A 35 5.10 -12.82 -10.19
C LEU A 35 6.29 -12.99 -11.13
N VAL A 36 7.48 -12.51 -10.76
CA VAL A 36 8.68 -12.66 -11.61
C VAL A 36 9.06 -14.14 -11.80
N ALA A 37 8.87 -14.96 -10.77
CA ALA A 37 9.06 -16.41 -10.86
C ALA A 37 8.01 -17.07 -11.77
N ALA A 38 6.77 -16.60 -11.74
CA ALA A 38 5.67 -17.16 -12.53
C ALA A 38 5.65 -16.72 -14.00
N VAL A 39 6.14 -15.50 -14.30
CA VAL A 39 6.02 -14.90 -15.65
C VAL A 39 7.41 -14.54 -16.20
N PRO A 40 8.10 -15.41 -16.97
CA PRO A 40 9.45 -15.15 -17.48
C PRO A 40 9.53 -13.91 -18.39
N GLY A 41 10.41 -12.95 -18.12
CA GLY A 41 10.53 -11.72 -18.95
C GLY A 41 9.63 -10.56 -18.51
N VAL A 42 9.04 -10.64 -17.31
CA VAL A 42 8.47 -9.50 -16.57
C VAL A 42 9.47 -9.06 -15.51
N GLN A 43 9.57 -7.75 -15.31
CA GLN A 43 10.20 -7.13 -14.16
C GLN A 43 9.13 -6.33 -13.41
N VAL A 44 9.20 -6.30 -12.08
CA VAL A 44 8.28 -5.53 -11.25
C VAL A 44 9.03 -4.34 -10.65
N TRP A 45 8.45 -3.15 -10.77
CA TRP A 45 8.94 -1.90 -10.23
C TRP A 45 7.92 -1.37 -9.22
N ALA A 46 8.23 -1.33 -7.93
CA ALA A 46 7.36 -0.74 -6.92
C ALA A 46 7.86 0.65 -6.53
N LEU A 47 6.93 1.61 -6.46
CA LEU A 47 7.21 3.02 -6.22
C LEU A 47 7.42 3.31 -4.72
N ASP A 48 8.53 3.96 -4.37
CA ASP A 48 8.60 4.75 -3.13
C ASP A 48 8.28 6.20 -3.48
N ARG A 49 7.21 6.73 -2.90
CA ARG A 49 6.87 8.14 -3.09
C ARG A 49 7.92 9.05 -2.45
N ARG A 50 7.80 10.36 -2.68
CA ARG A 50 8.82 11.35 -2.29
C ARG A 50 8.95 11.49 -0.78
N GLU A 51 7.87 11.26 -0.07
CA GLU A 51 7.76 11.27 1.38
C GLU A 51 8.64 10.23 2.05
N GLU A 52 9.02 9.16 1.35
CA GLU A 52 9.98 8.19 1.86
C GLU A 52 11.39 8.77 2.09
N ASN A 53 11.69 9.93 1.48
CA ASN A 53 12.95 10.64 1.75
C ASN A 53 12.94 11.37 3.11
N LEU A 54 11.78 11.50 3.77
CA LEU A 54 11.65 12.06 5.12
C LEU A 54 11.96 11.04 6.21
N THR A 55 11.96 9.75 5.85
CA THR A 55 11.99 8.65 6.80
C THR A 55 13.42 8.31 7.23
N ASP A 56 13.73 8.46 8.52
CA ASP A 56 15.00 8.00 9.08
C ASP A 56 14.89 6.55 9.56
N ARG A 57 15.32 5.62 8.70
CA ARG A 57 15.37 4.18 9.01
C ARG A 57 16.73 3.71 9.55
N SER A 58 17.65 4.62 9.87
CA SER A 58 19.01 4.26 10.26
C SER A 58 19.07 3.38 11.51
N GLY A 59 18.10 3.49 12.42
CA GLY A 59 18.00 2.66 13.61
C GLY A 59 17.89 1.15 13.32
N PHE A 60 17.36 0.77 12.15
CA PHE A 60 17.25 -0.64 11.74
C PHE A 60 18.55 -1.24 11.17
N THR A 61 19.59 -0.42 11.01
CA THR A 61 20.93 -0.89 10.61
C THR A 61 21.79 -1.32 11.80
N GLY A 62 21.38 -0.95 13.03
CA GLY A 62 22.05 -1.32 14.27
C GLY A 62 21.50 -2.61 14.89
N ALA A 63 22.12 -3.04 15.99
CA ALA A 63 21.71 -4.24 16.74
C ALA A 63 20.51 -4.01 17.68
N ASP A 64 20.16 -2.76 17.97
CA ASP A 64 19.11 -2.38 18.92
C ASP A 64 18.25 -1.22 18.36
N PRO A 65 17.30 -1.52 17.46
CA PRO A 65 16.41 -0.50 16.90
C PRO A 65 15.46 0.07 17.96
N VAL A 66 15.11 -0.68 19.02
CA VAL A 66 14.25 -0.17 20.11
C VAL A 66 14.88 1.00 20.82
N ALA A 67 16.15 0.89 21.20
CA ALA A 67 16.87 1.99 21.83
C ALA A 67 16.95 3.23 20.92
N TYR A 68 16.94 3.05 19.59
CA TYR A 68 16.93 4.16 18.66
C TYR A 68 15.57 4.88 18.63
N TYR A 69 14.50 4.12 18.37
CA TYR A 69 13.18 4.70 18.10
C TYR A 69 12.36 5.01 19.34
N LEU A 70 12.46 4.20 20.40
CA LEU A 70 11.62 4.32 21.59
C LEU A 70 12.33 5.03 22.76
N ASP A 71 13.67 4.95 22.83
CA ASP A 71 14.45 5.52 23.93
C ASP A 71 15.08 6.90 23.59
N GLY A 72 14.51 7.61 22.61
CA GLY A 72 14.70 9.05 22.41
C GLY A 72 15.84 9.50 21.49
N ARG A 73 16.46 8.60 20.71
CA ARG A 73 17.45 9.00 19.69
C ARG A 73 16.79 9.45 18.38
N TYR A 74 15.66 8.86 18.04
CA TYR A 74 14.88 9.22 16.86
C TYR A 74 14.31 10.64 16.96
N ARG A 75 14.38 11.37 15.84
CA ARG A 75 13.79 12.70 15.71
C ARG A 75 12.67 12.67 14.69
N SER A 76 11.46 12.83 15.18
CA SER A 76 10.27 12.99 14.33
C SER A 76 10.39 14.23 13.44
N GLN A 77 9.75 14.18 12.27
CA GLN A 77 9.55 15.38 11.47
C GLN A 77 8.68 16.38 12.22
N ASP A 78 9.14 17.63 12.34
CA ASP A 78 8.36 18.71 12.91
C ASP A 78 7.35 19.20 11.85
N PRO A 79 6.03 19.13 12.11
CA PRO A 79 5.03 19.65 11.18
C PRO A 79 5.25 21.11 10.80
N ALA A 80 5.72 21.96 11.72
CA ALA A 80 6.00 23.37 11.45
C ALA A 80 7.16 23.55 10.45
N ALA A 81 8.18 22.68 10.53
CA ALA A 81 9.28 22.63 9.57
C ALA A 81 8.91 21.90 8.26
N SER A 82 7.76 21.22 8.23
CA SER A 82 7.31 20.37 7.12
C SER A 82 6.17 20.99 6.30
N ALA A 83 5.95 22.31 6.40
CA ALA A 83 4.88 23.01 5.68
C ALA A 83 4.87 22.76 4.15
N PHE A 84 6.04 22.49 3.56
CA PHE A 84 6.16 22.14 2.13
C PHE A 84 5.41 20.87 1.74
N VAL A 85 5.15 19.95 2.68
CA VAL A 85 4.38 18.72 2.45
C VAL A 85 2.91 19.04 2.16
N GLY A 86 2.39 20.19 2.61
CA GLY A 86 1.02 20.60 2.32
C GLY A 86 0.70 20.77 0.83
N GLY A 87 1.73 20.90 -0.02
CA GLY A 87 1.60 20.92 -1.48
C GLY A 87 1.75 19.56 -2.16
N TRP A 88 2.03 18.48 -1.43
CA TRP A 88 2.24 17.15 -1.98
C TRP A 88 0.92 16.43 -2.20
N GLY A 89 0.22 16.86 -3.25
CA GLY A 89 -1.04 16.27 -3.72
C GLY A 89 -0.88 15.31 -4.90
N LEU A 90 -2.00 14.81 -5.41
CA LEU A 90 -2.07 13.81 -6.47
C LEU A 90 -1.37 14.27 -7.75
N GLY A 91 -1.52 15.54 -8.15
CA GLY A 91 -0.84 16.07 -9.35
C GLY A 91 0.69 15.93 -9.29
N LEU A 92 1.28 16.15 -8.12
CA LEU A 92 2.72 16.00 -7.90
C LEU A 92 3.13 14.52 -7.87
N THR A 93 2.33 13.68 -7.18
CA THR A 93 2.51 12.22 -7.16
C THR A 93 2.48 11.63 -8.58
N LEU A 94 1.55 12.08 -9.43
CA LEU A 94 1.44 11.63 -10.81
C LEU A 94 2.60 12.11 -11.70
N ALA A 95 3.14 13.31 -11.45
CA ALA A 95 4.34 13.78 -12.14
C ALA A 95 5.57 12.92 -11.82
N ASP A 96 5.73 12.52 -10.55
CA ASP A 96 6.79 11.60 -10.14
C ASP A 96 6.59 10.21 -10.74
N LEU A 97 5.36 9.68 -10.65
CA LEU A 97 5.01 8.38 -11.21
C LEU A 97 5.27 8.34 -12.72
N ARG A 98 4.95 9.42 -13.46
CA ARG A 98 5.24 9.52 -14.89
C ARG A 98 6.72 9.41 -15.18
N THR A 99 7.58 9.99 -14.34
CA THR A 99 9.04 9.85 -14.49
C THR A 99 9.45 8.37 -14.40
N VAL A 100 8.85 7.62 -13.47
CA VAL A 100 9.10 6.18 -13.31
C VAL A 100 8.54 5.38 -14.48
N VAL A 101 7.31 5.64 -14.93
CA VAL A 101 6.66 4.99 -16.08
C VAL A 101 7.46 5.21 -17.36
N LEU A 102 7.90 6.43 -17.64
CA LEU A 102 8.70 6.74 -18.83
C LEU A 102 10.08 6.06 -18.79
N ALA A 103 10.71 5.99 -17.62
CA ALA A 103 11.94 5.24 -17.42
C ALA A 103 11.73 3.72 -17.61
N ALA A 104 10.61 3.18 -17.13
CA ALA A 104 10.24 1.78 -17.35
C ALA A 104 9.98 1.50 -18.84
N ARG A 105 9.32 2.40 -19.56
CA ARG A 105 9.03 2.28 -20.99
C ARG A 105 10.28 2.31 -21.87
N ASP A 106 11.34 2.95 -21.40
CA ASP A 106 12.66 2.92 -22.03
C ASP A 106 12.64 3.33 -23.51
N GLY A 107 12.02 4.49 -23.79
CA GLY A 107 11.85 5.00 -25.16
C GLY A 107 10.89 4.18 -26.03
N GLY A 108 10.10 3.29 -25.44
CA GLY A 108 9.18 2.39 -26.15
C GLY A 108 9.75 0.99 -26.39
N ARG A 109 10.97 0.70 -25.94
CA ARG A 109 11.57 -0.65 -26.04
C ARG A 109 10.87 -1.67 -25.14
N ARG A 110 10.21 -1.22 -24.07
CA ARG A 110 9.52 -2.07 -23.10
C ARG A 110 8.06 -1.67 -22.99
N ARG A 111 7.22 -2.67 -22.76
CA ARG A 111 5.80 -2.49 -22.43
C ARG A 111 5.65 -2.21 -20.94
N VAL A 112 4.81 -1.25 -20.58
CA VAL A 112 4.54 -0.92 -19.17
C VAL A 112 3.12 -1.30 -18.82
N VAL A 113 2.95 -2.15 -17.82
CA VAL A 113 1.67 -2.33 -17.13
C VAL A 113 1.73 -1.49 -15.88
N LEU A 114 0.76 -0.60 -15.66
CA LEU A 114 0.68 0.18 -14.43
C LEU A 114 -0.41 -0.40 -13.54
N GLY A 115 -0.07 -0.67 -12.29
CA GLY A 115 -1.01 -1.15 -11.31
C GLY A 115 -0.82 -0.51 -9.96
N GLY A 116 -1.67 -0.90 -9.03
CA GLY A 116 -1.57 -0.47 -7.65
C GLY A 116 -2.55 -1.22 -6.76
N HIS A 117 -2.29 -1.12 -5.46
CA HIS A 117 -3.12 -1.72 -4.41
C HIS A 117 -3.87 -0.61 -3.66
N SER A 118 -5.14 -0.83 -3.30
CA SER A 118 -5.93 0.15 -2.53
C SER A 118 -5.95 1.52 -3.21
N TRP A 119 -5.65 2.62 -2.51
CA TRP A 119 -5.46 3.96 -3.11
C TRP A 119 -4.35 4.05 -4.16
N GLY A 120 -3.42 3.09 -4.20
CA GLY A 120 -2.50 2.93 -5.31
C GLY A 120 -3.21 2.54 -6.61
N ALA A 121 -4.31 1.78 -6.54
CA ALA A 121 -5.18 1.50 -7.68
C ALA A 121 -5.91 2.77 -8.16
N THR A 122 -6.43 3.58 -7.23
CA THR A 122 -7.00 4.92 -7.54
C THR A 122 -5.96 5.79 -8.24
N THR A 123 -4.72 5.79 -7.74
CA THR A 123 -3.61 6.53 -8.35
C THR A 123 -3.28 6.02 -9.76
N ALA A 124 -3.28 4.71 -9.98
CA ALA A 124 -3.02 4.10 -11.28
C ALA A 124 -4.10 4.46 -12.32
N LEU A 125 -5.39 4.44 -11.93
CA LEU A 125 -6.48 4.87 -12.80
C LEU A 125 -6.45 6.38 -13.03
N ALA A 126 -6.21 7.18 -11.99
CA ALA A 126 -6.04 8.63 -12.12
C ALA A 126 -4.92 8.98 -13.09
N TYR A 127 -3.76 8.30 -13.01
CA TYR A 127 -2.67 8.42 -13.98
C TYR A 127 -3.17 8.19 -15.41
N ALA A 128 -3.91 7.10 -15.63
CA ALA A 128 -4.40 6.73 -16.96
C ALA A 128 -5.33 7.81 -17.55
N ALA A 129 -6.23 8.36 -16.74
CA ALA A 129 -7.15 9.43 -17.13
C ALA A 129 -6.51 10.83 -17.17
N TRP A 130 -5.31 10.99 -16.61
CA TRP A 130 -4.68 12.30 -16.43
C TRP A 130 -4.26 12.94 -17.76
N ASP A 131 -4.51 14.24 -17.91
CA ASP A 131 -3.93 15.05 -18.97
C ASP A 131 -2.55 15.59 -18.56
N PHE A 132 -1.50 15.05 -19.16
CA PHE A 132 -0.16 15.59 -19.02
C PHE A 132 0.17 16.54 -20.17
N ASP A 133 -0.43 17.73 -20.13
CA ASP A 133 -0.24 18.82 -21.10
C ASP A 133 -0.61 18.42 -22.53
N GLY A 134 -1.84 17.93 -22.70
CA GLY A 134 -2.38 17.46 -23.97
C GLY A 134 -2.08 16.00 -24.29
N ARG A 135 -1.30 15.30 -23.45
CA ARG A 135 -1.04 13.87 -23.59
C ARG A 135 -1.70 13.09 -22.46
N ALA A 136 -2.71 12.29 -22.81
CA ALA A 136 -3.32 11.33 -21.90
C ALA A 136 -2.28 10.35 -21.34
N GLY A 137 -2.33 10.10 -20.03
CA GLY A 137 -1.38 9.21 -19.34
C GLY A 137 -1.46 7.76 -19.82
N TYR A 138 -2.66 7.26 -20.14
CA TYR A 138 -2.83 5.89 -20.63
C TYR A 138 -2.02 5.59 -21.90
N ARG A 139 -1.65 6.60 -22.70
CA ARG A 139 -0.80 6.43 -23.90
C ARG A 139 0.63 5.99 -23.59
N ASP A 140 1.03 6.00 -22.34
CA ASP A 140 2.32 5.51 -21.88
C ASP A 140 2.26 4.03 -21.45
N LEU A 141 1.07 3.41 -21.47
CA LEU A 141 0.77 2.10 -20.89
C LEU A 141 0.36 1.06 -21.94
N ALA A 142 0.59 -0.20 -21.62
CA ALA A 142 0.13 -1.38 -22.37
C ALA A 142 -0.99 -2.14 -21.62
N GLY A 143 -1.14 -1.90 -20.32
CA GLY A 143 -2.17 -2.52 -19.48
C GLY A 143 -2.29 -1.80 -18.13
N LEU A 144 -3.42 -2.03 -17.46
CA LEU A 144 -3.72 -1.57 -16.10
C LEU A 144 -4.01 -2.78 -15.20
N ALA A 145 -3.56 -2.73 -13.94
CA ALA A 145 -3.83 -3.78 -12.94
C ALA A 145 -4.20 -3.18 -11.58
N VAL A 146 -5.49 -3.14 -11.26
CA VAL A 146 -6.01 -2.61 -10.00
C VAL A 146 -6.31 -3.74 -9.02
N ILE A 147 -5.70 -3.67 -7.84
CA ILE A 147 -5.77 -4.71 -6.81
C ILE A 147 -6.45 -4.13 -5.57
N ASP A 148 -7.63 -4.66 -5.27
CA ASP A 148 -8.43 -4.34 -4.10
C ASP A 148 -8.62 -2.83 -3.85
N GLY A 149 -8.88 -2.11 -4.92
CA GLY A 149 -9.08 -0.67 -4.95
C GLY A 149 -9.44 -0.21 -6.36
N GLY A 150 -9.67 1.09 -6.53
CA GLY A 150 -10.03 1.64 -7.82
C GLY A 150 -10.63 3.02 -7.72
N VAL A 151 -11.62 3.27 -8.56
CA VAL A 151 -12.40 4.52 -8.63
C VAL A 151 -13.87 4.17 -8.92
N ARG A 152 -14.75 5.17 -9.01
CA ARG A 152 -16.20 5.05 -9.23
C ARG A 152 -16.91 4.33 -8.07
N GLY A 153 -16.56 4.69 -6.84
CA GLY A 153 -17.14 4.11 -5.63
C GLY A 153 -16.54 2.75 -5.27
N ALA A 154 -15.29 2.49 -5.66
CA ALA A 154 -14.62 1.20 -5.42
C ALA A 154 -14.52 0.84 -3.93
N PHE A 155 -14.59 1.83 -3.04
CA PHE A 155 -14.52 1.65 -1.60
C PHE A 155 -15.88 1.77 -0.89
N GLU A 156 -16.98 2.07 -1.60
CA GLU A 156 -18.30 2.31 -0.98
C GLU A 156 -18.76 1.15 -0.09
N GLY A 157 -18.40 -0.08 -0.44
CA GLY A 157 -18.80 -1.26 0.32
C GLY A 157 -18.12 -1.40 1.67
N ASN A 158 -17.01 -0.69 1.96
CA ASN A 158 -16.39 -0.72 3.29
C ASN A 158 -17.21 0.06 4.35
N GLY A 159 -18.25 0.79 3.93
CA GLY A 159 -19.16 1.53 4.80
C GLY A 159 -18.60 2.84 5.38
N THR A 160 -17.37 3.22 5.03
CA THR A 160 -16.76 4.49 5.43
C THR A 160 -17.16 5.60 4.46
N PRO A 161 -17.85 6.66 4.92
CA PRO A 161 -18.21 7.77 4.05
C PRO A 161 -16.98 8.49 3.52
N VAL A 162 -16.96 8.75 2.21
CA VAL A 162 -15.94 9.60 1.57
C VAL A 162 -16.16 11.06 1.98
N GLN A 163 -15.08 11.77 2.31
CA GLN A 163 -15.12 13.18 2.73
C GLN A 163 -14.79 14.11 1.56
N ASP A 164 -15.63 14.09 0.54
CA ASP A 164 -15.43 14.78 -0.74
C ASP A 164 -16.45 15.89 -1.01
N SER A 165 -17.27 16.31 -0.04
CA SER A 165 -18.14 17.47 -0.27
C SER A 165 -17.30 18.75 -0.41
N PRO A 166 -17.75 19.76 -1.19
CA PRO A 166 -17.01 21.02 -1.34
C PRO A 166 -16.68 21.73 -0.02
N GLU A 167 -17.53 21.59 1.00
CA GLU A 167 -17.28 22.16 2.32
C GLU A 167 -16.21 21.39 3.09
N GLU A 168 -16.30 20.06 3.12
CA GLU A 168 -15.28 19.22 3.77
C GLU A 168 -13.90 19.40 3.13
N VAL A 169 -13.86 19.44 1.79
CA VAL A 169 -12.62 19.70 1.06
C VAL A 169 -12.03 21.06 1.45
N ARG A 170 -12.85 22.13 1.50
CA ARG A 170 -12.38 23.46 1.97
C ARG A 170 -11.81 23.39 3.39
N GLN A 171 -12.49 22.71 4.30
CA GLN A 171 -12.05 22.58 5.69
C GLN A 171 -10.73 21.80 5.80
N ARG A 172 -10.57 20.72 5.04
CA ARG A 172 -9.34 19.92 4.98
C ARG A 172 -8.19 20.72 4.37
N LEU A 173 -8.43 21.53 3.34
CA LEU A 173 -7.41 22.42 2.77
C LEU A 173 -6.98 23.50 3.74
N ALA A 174 -7.93 24.19 4.39
CA ALA A 174 -7.62 25.20 5.41
C ALA A 174 -6.84 24.61 6.60
N ALA A 175 -7.12 23.36 6.95
CA ALA A 175 -6.39 22.61 7.96
C ALA A 175 -4.92 22.34 7.57
N ILE A 176 -4.69 21.95 6.31
CA ILE A 176 -3.36 21.73 5.75
C ILE A 176 -2.57 23.05 5.73
N GLU A 177 -3.21 24.14 5.28
CA GLU A 177 -2.64 25.50 5.32
C GLU A 177 -2.30 25.93 6.76
N GLY A 178 -3.11 25.52 7.73
CA GLY A 178 -2.88 25.72 9.16
C GLY A 178 -1.82 24.80 9.79
N GLY A 179 -1.16 23.93 9.01
CA GLY A 179 -0.05 23.09 9.47
C GLY A 179 -0.37 21.61 9.69
N ARG A 180 -1.60 21.14 9.44
CA ARG A 180 -1.95 19.71 9.48
C ARG A 180 -1.54 19.01 8.18
N VAL A 181 -0.23 18.98 7.92
CA VAL A 181 0.34 18.52 6.64
C VAL A 181 0.47 17.00 6.52
N PHE A 182 0.49 16.27 7.62
CA PHE A 182 0.53 14.80 7.64
C PHE A 182 -0.83 14.22 8.04
N ASP A 183 -1.21 13.12 7.39
CA ASP A 183 -2.36 12.32 7.76
C ASP A 183 -2.04 11.48 8.99
N LEU A 184 -2.93 11.52 9.98
CA LEU A 184 -2.76 10.85 11.28
C LEU A 184 -3.72 9.66 11.46
N THR A 185 -4.41 9.21 10.41
CA THR A 185 -5.41 8.14 10.50
C THR A 185 -4.83 6.89 11.15
N LEU A 186 -3.58 6.51 10.81
CA LEU A 186 -2.94 5.33 11.38
C LEU A 186 -2.56 5.46 12.86
N SER A 187 -2.53 6.67 13.43
CA SER A 187 -2.39 6.86 14.88
C SER A 187 -3.61 6.38 15.67
N GLY A 188 -4.76 6.23 14.99
CA GLY A 188 -5.98 5.64 15.57
C GLY A 188 -5.80 4.22 16.09
N VAL A 189 -4.75 3.52 15.66
CA VAL A 189 -4.34 2.22 16.24
C VAL A 189 -3.96 2.38 17.70
N GLY A 190 -3.45 3.52 18.16
CA GLY A 190 -3.10 3.73 19.57
C GLY A 190 -1.67 3.32 19.95
N LEU A 191 -0.80 3.04 18.97
CA LEU A 191 0.64 2.80 19.17
C LEU A 191 1.47 4.10 19.21
N GLY A 192 0.82 5.22 19.51
CA GLY A 192 1.41 6.55 19.60
C GLY A 192 0.56 7.58 18.87
N SER A 193 0.92 8.85 19.02
CA SER A 193 0.13 9.99 18.55
C SER A 193 0.77 10.81 17.43
N ARG A 194 1.95 10.38 16.94
CA ARG A 194 2.64 11.05 15.83
C ARG A 194 2.39 10.30 14.52
N ALA A 195 2.63 11.00 13.40
CA ALA A 195 2.41 10.49 12.06
C ALA A 195 3.11 9.15 11.81
N GLU A 196 4.32 8.99 12.33
CA GLU A 196 5.16 7.80 12.13
C GLU A 196 5.02 6.71 13.21
N SER A 197 4.30 6.98 14.31
CA SER A 197 4.38 6.14 15.51
C SER A 197 3.99 4.69 15.25
N THR A 198 2.82 4.47 14.63
CA THR A 198 2.32 3.12 14.35
C THR A 198 3.25 2.37 13.40
N GLN A 199 3.73 3.03 12.36
CA GLN A 199 4.61 2.45 11.34
C GLN A 199 5.95 2.01 11.93
N ILE A 200 6.53 2.81 12.83
CA ILE A 200 7.73 2.44 13.59
C ILE A 200 7.48 1.18 14.42
N TRP A 201 6.35 1.08 15.13
CA TRP A 201 6.02 -0.11 15.91
C TRP A 201 5.84 -1.36 15.05
N TYR A 202 5.16 -1.24 13.91
CA TYR A 202 4.97 -2.35 12.98
C TYR A 202 6.33 -2.79 12.42
N GLN A 203 7.21 -1.84 12.05
CA GLN A 203 8.55 -2.16 11.57
C GLN A 203 9.45 -2.78 12.66
N LEU A 204 9.37 -2.30 13.91
CA LEU A 204 10.05 -2.91 15.05
C LEU A 204 9.59 -4.36 15.27
N ALA A 205 8.27 -4.60 15.32
CA ALA A 205 7.71 -5.94 15.48
C ALA A 205 8.17 -6.87 14.35
N GLY A 206 8.12 -6.39 13.10
CA GLY A 206 8.63 -7.11 11.93
C GLY A 206 10.12 -7.45 12.04
N TRP A 207 10.94 -6.47 12.42
CA TRP A 207 12.38 -6.64 12.56
C TRP A 207 12.72 -7.74 13.59
N TYR A 208 12.14 -7.72 14.79
CA TYR A 208 12.41 -8.77 15.78
C TYR A 208 11.83 -10.13 15.36
N ALA A 209 10.63 -10.16 14.78
CA ALA A 209 10.02 -11.40 14.29
C ALA A 209 10.84 -12.04 13.16
N HIS A 210 11.53 -11.24 12.34
CA HIS A 210 12.39 -11.73 11.28
C HIS A 210 13.73 -12.26 11.79
N HIS A 211 14.35 -11.59 12.76
CA HIS A 211 15.70 -11.92 13.24
C HIS A 211 15.69 -12.99 14.35
N ASP A 212 14.68 -13.01 15.22
CA ASP A 212 14.54 -13.98 16.31
C ASP A 212 13.06 -14.31 16.57
N PRO A 213 12.38 -15.06 15.67
CA PRO A 213 10.94 -15.31 15.75
C PRO A 213 10.49 -16.02 17.04
N GLN A 214 11.36 -16.88 17.60
CA GLN A 214 11.05 -17.70 18.78
C GLN A 214 11.52 -17.07 20.10
N GLY A 215 12.36 -16.04 20.04
CA GLY A 215 12.76 -15.27 21.21
C GLY A 215 11.58 -14.59 21.89
N ARG A 216 11.67 -14.43 23.22
CA ARG A 216 10.71 -13.66 24.01
C ARG A 216 10.69 -12.20 23.52
N SER A 217 9.49 -11.65 23.30
CA SER A 217 9.36 -10.29 22.80
C SER A 217 9.79 -9.25 23.83
N VAL A 218 10.83 -8.48 23.47
CA VAL A 218 11.28 -7.30 24.23
C VAL A 218 10.37 -6.08 24.05
N LEU A 219 9.52 -6.11 23.02
CA LEU A 219 8.56 -5.04 22.71
C LEU A 219 7.29 -5.16 23.56
N GLN A 220 6.92 -6.37 23.98
CA GLN A 220 5.66 -6.63 24.71
C GLN A 220 5.50 -5.73 25.94
N GLU A 221 6.54 -5.61 26.76
CA GLU A 221 6.51 -4.80 27.99
C GLU A 221 6.47 -3.28 27.70
N ARG A 222 6.79 -2.88 26.46
CA ARG A 222 6.79 -1.48 26.02
C ARG A 222 5.51 -1.07 25.30
N LEU A 223 4.68 -2.03 24.87
CA LEU A 223 3.38 -1.74 24.26
C LEU A 223 2.47 -0.98 25.24
N PRO A 224 1.49 -0.19 24.76
CA PRO A 224 0.42 0.30 25.62
C PRO A 224 -0.39 -0.87 26.21
N ASP A 225 -0.97 -0.70 27.40
CA ASP A 225 -1.66 -1.79 28.13
C ASP A 225 -2.76 -2.48 27.31
N ALA A 226 -3.46 -1.73 26.46
CA ALA A 226 -4.51 -2.25 25.59
C ALA A 226 -4.02 -3.32 24.58
N PHE A 227 -2.72 -3.38 24.30
CA PHE A 227 -2.09 -4.31 23.35
C PHE A 227 -1.35 -5.46 24.03
N ARG A 228 -1.25 -5.45 25.38
CA ARG A 228 -0.45 -6.44 26.11
C ARG A 228 -1.25 -7.71 26.35
N THR A 229 -0.67 -8.85 25.98
CA THR A 229 -1.17 -10.15 26.43
C THR A 229 -0.83 -10.37 27.92
N PRO A 230 -1.67 -11.12 28.68
CA PRO A 230 -1.44 -11.37 30.11
C PRO A 230 -0.37 -12.44 30.39
N TYR A 231 0.26 -12.96 29.34
CA TYR A 231 1.33 -13.97 29.39
C TYR A 231 2.43 -13.59 28.40
N PRO A 232 3.69 -14.02 28.62
CA PRO A 232 4.79 -13.71 27.71
C PRO A 232 4.58 -14.38 26.35
N ILE A 233 4.95 -13.67 25.29
CA ILE A 233 4.86 -14.15 23.90
C ILE A 233 6.18 -13.99 23.14
N THR A 234 6.34 -14.76 22.06
CA THR A 234 7.51 -14.64 21.19
C THR A 234 7.42 -13.40 20.27
N ASN A 235 8.50 -13.04 19.59
CA ASN A 235 8.51 -11.95 18.60
C ASN A 235 7.54 -12.21 17.44
N ALA A 236 7.49 -13.45 16.93
CA ALA A 236 6.53 -13.83 15.89
C ALA A 236 5.08 -13.68 16.38
N ALA A 237 4.80 -14.11 17.61
CA ALA A 237 3.48 -13.96 18.21
C ALA A 237 3.09 -12.49 18.40
N LEU A 238 4.02 -11.64 18.85
CA LEU A 238 3.78 -10.20 18.97
C LEU A 238 3.42 -9.57 17.62
N LEU A 239 4.18 -9.85 16.55
CA LEU A 239 3.82 -9.37 15.22
C LEU A 239 2.44 -9.88 14.81
N GLY A 240 2.16 -11.17 15.03
CA GLY A 240 0.87 -11.79 14.73
C GLY A 240 -0.29 -11.08 15.43
N THR A 241 -0.13 -10.69 16.71
CA THR A 241 -1.17 -9.92 17.42
C THR A 241 -1.44 -8.55 16.82
N LEU A 242 -0.48 -7.94 16.10
CA LEU A 242 -0.65 -6.62 15.49
C LEU A 242 -1.28 -6.69 14.10
N VAL A 243 -1.08 -7.80 13.37
CA VAL A 243 -1.43 -7.88 11.93
C VAL A 243 -2.50 -8.91 11.62
N ASP A 244 -2.80 -9.86 12.50
CA ASP A 244 -3.80 -10.89 12.18
C ASP A 244 -5.22 -10.35 12.34
N ALA A 245 -6.08 -10.67 11.36
CA ALA A 245 -7.48 -10.25 11.31
C ALA A 245 -8.28 -10.65 12.57
N GLY A 246 -7.89 -11.72 13.26
CA GLY A 246 -8.51 -12.19 14.50
C GLY A 246 -8.36 -11.24 15.70
N PHE A 247 -7.48 -10.25 15.64
CA PHE A 247 -7.26 -9.27 16.72
C PHE A 247 -8.03 -7.96 16.53
N GLY A 248 -8.68 -7.76 15.37
CA GLY A 248 -9.70 -6.72 15.19
C GLY A 248 -9.24 -5.27 15.34
N TRP A 249 -7.98 -4.97 15.01
CA TRP A 249 -7.51 -3.58 15.00
C TRP A 249 -8.27 -2.77 13.94
N PRO A 250 -8.62 -1.50 14.22
CA PRO A 250 -9.51 -0.69 13.38
C PRO A 250 -8.83 -0.16 12.10
N ASN A 251 -8.03 -0.97 11.41
CA ASN A 251 -7.32 -0.56 10.22
C ASN A 251 -7.24 -1.66 9.16
N ASP A 252 -7.16 -1.23 7.91
CA ASP A 252 -7.13 -2.08 6.72
C ASP A 252 -5.77 -2.78 6.52
N ILE A 253 -4.99 -2.94 7.59
CA ILE A 253 -3.63 -3.50 7.55
C ILE A 253 -3.51 -4.91 8.14
N SER A 254 -4.62 -5.64 8.18
CA SER A 254 -4.65 -7.01 8.66
C SER A 254 -4.37 -8.02 7.54
N VAL A 255 -3.95 -9.22 7.93
CA VAL A 255 -3.77 -10.44 7.10
C VAL A 255 -4.44 -11.64 7.79
N HIS A 256 -4.68 -12.72 7.04
CA HIS A 256 -5.05 -14.01 7.63
C HIS A 256 -3.81 -14.86 7.84
N SER A 257 -3.23 -14.81 9.05
CA SER A 257 -1.97 -15.48 9.37
C SER A 257 -2.13 -16.69 10.28
N GLY A 258 -2.85 -16.57 11.40
CA GLY A 258 -2.94 -17.64 12.38
C GLY A 258 -3.34 -17.16 13.76
N ARG A 259 -2.70 -17.73 14.79
CA ARG A 259 -3.05 -17.43 16.19
C ARG A 259 -1.89 -17.64 17.14
N ILE A 260 -2.04 -17.13 18.36
CA ILE A 260 -1.14 -17.48 19.47
C ILE A 260 -1.35 -18.96 19.85
N ALA A 261 -0.25 -19.66 20.11
CA ALA A 261 -0.28 -21.02 20.67
C ALA A 261 -1.02 -21.05 22.02
N THR A 262 -1.78 -22.12 22.29
CA THR A 262 -2.51 -22.28 23.56
C THR A 262 -1.58 -22.56 24.73
N GLU A 263 -0.48 -23.27 24.45
CA GLU A 263 0.54 -23.67 25.42
C GLU A 263 1.93 -23.23 24.94
N SER A 264 2.86 -23.17 25.89
CA SER A 264 4.26 -22.85 25.62
C SER A 264 5.00 -24.12 25.22
N GLU A 265 5.67 -24.13 24.07
CA GLU A 265 6.47 -25.29 23.62
C GLU A 265 7.77 -25.45 24.43
N SER A 266 8.28 -24.36 25.00
CA SER A 266 9.43 -24.36 25.90
C SER A 266 8.97 -24.21 27.36
N GLY A 267 9.68 -24.79 28.32
CA GLY A 267 9.29 -24.80 29.75
C GLY A 267 9.28 -23.44 30.48
N GLY A 268 9.22 -22.31 29.76
CA GLY A 268 9.24 -20.94 30.27
C GLY A 268 7.91 -20.17 30.16
N GLY A 269 6.83 -20.80 29.70
CA GLY A 269 5.50 -20.17 29.58
C GLY A 269 5.35 -19.14 28.46
N VAL A 270 6.36 -18.99 27.60
CA VAL A 270 6.36 -18.07 26.44
C VAL A 270 5.59 -18.70 25.29
N ARG A 271 4.46 -18.11 24.90
CA ARG A 271 3.62 -18.65 23.83
C ARG A 271 4.07 -18.15 22.45
N GLY A 272 4.21 -19.09 21.52
CA GLY A 272 4.59 -18.82 20.13
C GLY A 272 3.41 -18.46 19.23
N TRP A 273 3.70 -18.29 17.94
CA TRP A 273 2.70 -18.16 16.88
C TRP A 273 2.51 -19.49 16.17
N VAL A 274 1.27 -19.82 15.82
CA VAL A 274 0.91 -20.96 14.98
C VAL A 274 0.34 -20.42 13.68
N ASP A 275 1.04 -20.68 12.58
CA ASP A 275 0.57 -20.36 11.23
C ASP A 275 -0.58 -21.30 10.85
N GLU A 276 -1.77 -20.74 10.63
CA GLU A 276 -2.98 -21.50 10.25
C GLU A 276 -3.72 -20.85 9.06
N GLY A 277 -3.38 -19.60 8.71
CA GLY A 277 -3.94 -18.84 7.62
C GLY A 277 -3.12 -18.91 6.34
N ILE A 278 -3.59 -18.20 5.30
CA ILE A 278 -2.96 -18.18 3.96
C ILE A 278 -1.69 -17.31 3.92
N THR A 279 -1.46 -16.48 4.94
CA THR A 279 -0.34 -15.54 5.05
C THR A 279 0.56 -15.90 6.24
N PRO A 280 1.55 -16.79 6.07
CA PRO A 280 2.48 -17.15 7.14
C PRO A 280 3.16 -15.94 7.76
N ILE A 281 3.27 -15.89 9.09
CA ILE A 281 3.78 -14.73 9.81
C ILE A 281 5.23 -14.40 9.45
N GLY A 282 6.01 -15.44 9.08
CA GLY A 282 7.38 -15.27 8.61
C GLY A 282 7.49 -14.43 7.33
N ARG A 283 6.49 -14.48 6.45
CA ARG A 283 6.43 -13.64 5.23
C ARG A 283 6.14 -12.19 5.59
N VAL A 284 5.21 -11.94 6.51
CA VAL A 284 4.94 -10.59 7.02
C VAL A 284 6.19 -10.03 7.70
N ALA A 285 6.85 -10.82 8.53
CA ALA A 285 8.09 -10.44 9.21
C ALA A 285 9.20 -10.08 8.21
N GLU A 286 9.41 -10.87 7.15
CA GLU A 286 10.36 -10.55 6.08
C GLU A 286 10.04 -9.22 5.39
N ALA A 287 8.77 -8.98 5.06
CA ALA A 287 8.36 -7.73 4.43
C ALA A 287 8.52 -6.54 5.38
N TYR A 288 8.19 -6.70 6.67
CA TYR A 288 8.24 -5.61 7.62
C TYR A 288 9.67 -5.32 8.11
N ALA A 289 10.55 -6.31 8.13
CA ALA A 289 11.95 -6.13 8.52
C ALA A 289 12.83 -5.47 7.44
N GLY A 290 12.38 -5.45 6.18
CA GLY A 290 13.13 -4.90 5.04
C GLY A 290 13.59 -3.47 5.33
N PRO A 291 14.91 -3.19 5.40
CA PRO A 291 15.38 -1.91 5.89
C PRO A 291 15.10 -0.77 4.89
N MET A 292 15.36 -1.00 3.60
CA MET A 292 15.07 -0.05 2.52
C MET A 292 14.77 -0.78 1.17
N PRO A 293 13.64 -0.46 0.52
CA PRO A 293 12.52 0.30 1.05
C PRO A 293 11.85 -0.38 2.26
N GLY A 294 11.13 0.41 3.05
CA GLY A 294 10.24 -0.10 4.09
C GLY A 294 8.90 -0.53 3.51
N VAL A 295 8.10 -1.23 4.31
CA VAL A 295 6.72 -1.63 3.93
C VAL A 295 5.70 -0.51 4.16
N TRP A 296 5.99 0.40 5.08
CA TRP A 296 5.11 1.51 5.48
C TRP A 296 5.82 2.87 5.33
N GLU A 297 5.13 3.80 4.71
CA GLU A 297 5.39 5.24 4.70
C GLU A 297 5.04 5.85 6.05
N TRP A 298 6.01 6.54 6.64
CA TRP A 298 5.87 7.14 7.98
C TRP A 298 5.17 8.51 7.94
N TYR A 299 5.21 9.16 6.77
CA TYR A 299 4.82 10.57 6.61
C TYR A 299 3.91 10.75 5.40
N TRP A 300 2.66 10.26 5.52
CA TRP A 300 1.67 10.40 4.45
C TRP A 300 1.18 11.86 4.33
N PRO A 301 1.24 12.47 3.12
CA PRO A 301 0.75 13.83 2.92
C PRO A 301 -0.77 13.93 3.03
N ALA A 302 -1.28 14.77 3.93
CA ALA A 302 -2.73 14.98 4.08
C ALA A 302 -3.38 15.50 2.79
N ARG A 303 -2.63 16.25 1.97
CA ARG A 303 -3.10 16.75 0.67
C ARG A 303 -3.36 15.62 -0.32
N LEU A 304 -2.59 14.53 -0.26
CA LEU A 304 -2.79 13.38 -1.15
C LEU A 304 -4.12 12.67 -0.84
N SER A 305 -4.48 12.52 0.44
CA SER A 305 -5.79 11.98 0.84
C SER A 305 -6.95 12.79 0.25
N VAL A 306 -6.89 14.13 0.36
CA VAL A 306 -7.93 15.03 -0.18
C VAL A 306 -8.10 14.85 -1.69
N ASP A 307 -6.98 14.85 -2.42
CA ASP A 307 -7.03 14.75 -3.88
C ASP A 307 -7.51 13.35 -4.34
N LEU A 308 -7.17 12.28 -3.61
CA LEU A 308 -7.59 10.91 -3.94
C LEU A 308 -9.08 10.69 -3.70
N ASP A 309 -9.64 11.21 -2.60
CA ASP A 309 -11.09 11.17 -2.34
C ASP A 309 -11.86 11.84 -3.47
N VAL A 310 -11.45 13.05 -3.88
CA VAL A 310 -12.10 13.79 -4.98
C VAL A 310 -11.87 13.10 -6.34
N ALA A 311 -10.75 12.40 -6.51
CA ALA A 311 -10.46 11.66 -7.74
C ALA A 311 -11.30 10.38 -7.90
N ASP A 312 -11.87 9.83 -6.82
CA ASP A 312 -12.68 8.60 -6.87
C ASP A 312 -13.88 8.76 -7.81
N VAL A 313 -14.50 9.95 -7.85
CA VAL A 313 -15.59 10.25 -8.80
C VAL A 313 -15.16 9.96 -10.25
N TYR A 314 -13.87 10.02 -10.58
CA TYR A 314 -13.31 9.67 -11.89
C TYR A 314 -13.95 10.42 -13.07
N ALA A 315 -14.17 11.72 -12.85
CA ALA A 315 -14.71 12.64 -13.84
C ALA A 315 -14.13 14.05 -13.66
N ASP A 316 -14.23 14.85 -14.72
CA ASP A 316 -13.85 16.26 -14.72
C ASP A 316 -14.95 17.13 -14.10
N THR A 317 -15.05 17.11 -12.76
CA THR A 317 -16.03 17.89 -11.99
C THR A 317 -15.50 19.28 -11.62
N GLU A 318 -16.38 20.19 -11.23
CA GLU A 318 -15.97 21.52 -10.72
C GLU A 318 -15.06 21.39 -9.49
N LEU A 319 -15.35 20.43 -8.60
CA LEU A 319 -14.53 20.17 -7.42
C LEU A 319 -13.14 19.65 -7.82
N ALA A 320 -13.05 18.67 -8.73
CA ALA A 320 -11.79 18.16 -9.27
C ALA A 320 -10.96 19.29 -9.89
N ARG A 321 -11.58 20.15 -10.71
CA ARG A 321 -10.91 21.33 -11.31
C ARG A 321 -10.42 22.32 -10.27
N SER A 322 -11.16 22.53 -9.19
CA SER A 322 -10.74 23.45 -8.12
C SER A 322 -9.47 22.99 -7.40
N LEU A 323 -9.21 21.69 -7.40
CA LEU A 323 -7.97 21.07 -6.89
C LEU A 323 -6.87 20.94 -7.95
N GLY A 324 -7.15 21.27 -9.21
CA GLY A 324 -6.23 21.08 -10.34
C GLY A 324 -6.15 19.64 -10.84
N LEU A 325 -7.15 18.80 -10.56
CA LEU A 325 -7.20 17.42 -11.04
C LEU A 325 -7.59 17.37 -12.52
N ARG A 326 -6.78 16.69 -13.33
CA ARG A 326 -6.89 16.70 -14.80
C ARG A 326 -7.38 15.36 -15.36
N LEU A 327 -8.46 14.81 -14.82
CA LEU A 327 -9.04 13.50 -15.18
C LEU A 327 -9.78 13.50 -16.54
N TRP A 328 -9.27 14.26 -17.51
CA TRP A 328 -9.98 14.63 -18.73
C TRP A 328 -10.09 13.50 -19.75
N HIS A 329 -9.24 12.48 -19.63
CA HIS A 329 -9.15 11.38 -20.59
C HIS A 329 -9.82 10.08 -20.14
N ALA A 330 -10.56 10.11 -19.02
CA ALA A 330 -11.22 8.92 -18.47
C ALA A 330 -12.10 8.18 -19.51
N ALA A 331 -12.94 8.91 -20.25
CA ALA A 331 -13.82 8.32 -21.27
C ALA A 331 -13.10 7.87 -22.56
N ALA A 332 -11.86 8.33 -22.77
CA ALA A 332 -11.05 7.96 -23.93
C ALA A 332 -10.09 6.79 -23.64
N LEU A 333 -9.99 6.36 -22.38
CA LEU A 333 -9.12 5.27 -21.94
C LEU A 333 -9.34 4.00 -22.77
N ASP A 334 -8.30 3.53 -23.44
CA ASP A 334 -8.33 2.38 -24.38
C ASP A 334 -7.33 1.28 -24.01
N THR A 335 -6.92 1.24 -22.74
CA THR A 335 -5.90 0.31 -22.22
C THR A 335 -6.57 -0.87 -21.51
N PRO A 336 -6.18 -2.14 -21.78
CA PRO A 336 -6.73 -3.30 -21.10
C PRO A 336 -6.65 -3.22 -19.57
N LEU A 337 -7.65 -3.75 -18.88
CA LEU A 337 -7.77 -3.66 -17.42
C LEU A 337 -7.83 -5.04 -16.75
N TYR A 338 -7.01 -5.25 -15.73
CA TYR A 338 -7.20 -6.30 -14.72
C TYR A 338 -7.72 -5.65 -13.44
N ALA A 339 -8.78 -6.22 -12.86
CA ALA A 339 -9.34 -5.79 -11.58
C ALA A 339 -9.51 -6.99 -10.65
N PHE A 340 -9.02 -6.84 -9.42
CA PHE A 340 -9.13 -7.85 -8.38
C PHE A 340 -9.78 -7.26 -7.13
N GLY A 341 -10.75 -7.96 -6.52
CA GLY A 341 -11.36 -7.57 -5.25
C GLY A 341 -11.23 -8.64 -4.16
N THR A 342 -11.09 -8.21 -2.91
CA THR A 342 -11.16 -9.06 -1.71
C THR A 342 -12.47 -8.82 -0.96
N SER A 343 -12.62 -9.46 0.21
CA SER A 343 -13.75 -9.18 1.12
C SER A 343 -13.83 -7.74 1.62
N TYR A 344 -12.76 -6.95 1.51
CA TYR A 344 -12.65 -5.60 2.05
C TYR A 344 -13.77 -4.65 1.59
N SER A 345 -14.11 -4.69 0.31
CA SER A 345 -15.03 -3.73 -0.32
C SER A 345 -16.40 -4.33 -0.65
N HIS A 346 -16.68 -5.55 -0.20
CA HIS A 346 -17.93 -6.28 -0.46
C HIS A 346 -18.38 -6.23 -1.94
N GLY A 347 -17.42 -6.42 -2.86
CA GLY A 347 -17.64 -6.45 -4.31
C GLY A 347 -17.61 -5.09 -5.02
N THR A 348 -17.63 -3.97 -4.30
CA THR A 348 -17.70 -2.63 -4.93
C THR A 348 -16.45 -2.28 -5.75
N VAL A 349 -15.27 -2.85 -5.46
CA VAL A 349 -14.08 -2.74 -6.32
C VAL A 349 -14.37 -3.21 -7.74
N LEU A 350 -15.03 -4.36 -7.91
CA LEU A 350 -15.33 -4.89 -9.25
C LEU A 350 -16.45 -4.11 -9.93
N ASP A 351 -17.42 -3.60 -9.17
CA ASP A 351 -18.48 -2.74 -9.72
C ASP A 351 -17.93 -1.41 -10.23
N GLY A 352 -17.02 -0.78 -9.48
CA GLY A 352 -16.27 0.40 -9.92
C GLY A 352 -15.48 0.13 -11.21
N ALA A 353 -14.75 -0.99 -11.27
CA ALA A 353 -14.04 -1.40 -12.48
C ALA A 353 -14.97 -1.59 -13.69
N ARG A 354 -16.14 -2.21 -13.50
CA ARG A 354 -17.16 -2.37 -14.56
C ARG A 354 -17.71 -1.04 -15.04
N ARG A 355 -17.94 -0.08 -14.14
CA ARG A 355 -18.36 1.29 -14.50
C ARG A 355 -17.29 1.98 -15.34
N VAL A 356 -16.02 1.89 -14.93
CA VAL A 356 -14.89 2.43 -15.72
C VAL A 356 -14.86 1.84 -17.13
N VAL A 357 -15.02 0.52 -17.27
CA VAL A 357 -15.04 -0.14 -18.58
C VAL A 357 -16.25 0.29 -19.42
N ALA A 358 -17.44 0.37 -18.83
CA ALA A 358 -18.66 0.77 -19.53
C ALA A 358 -18.62 2.23 -20.03
N GLU A 359 -17.88 3.10 -19.35
CA GLU A 359 -17.79 4.54 -19.64
C GLU A 359 -16.55 4.93 -20.46
N SER A 360 -15.75 3.95 -20.89
CA SER A 360 -14.49 4.19 -21.61
C SER A 360 -14.40 3.33 -22.88
N ARG A 361 -13.19 3.22 -23.45
CA ARG A 361 -12.90 2.47 -24.68
C ARG A 361 -12.01 1.26 -24.40
N ILE A 362 -12.00 0.79 -23.15
CA ILE A 362 -11.18 -0.35 -22.73
C ILE A 362 -11.53 -1.57 -23.60
N PRO A 363 -10.56 -2.16 -24.32
CA PRO A 363 -10.84 -3.19 -25.31
C PRO A 363 -11.25 -4.52 -24.69
N TYR A 364 -10.75 -4.83 -23.49
CA TYR A 364 -11.16 -5.96 -22.68
C TYR A 364 -10.76 -5.75 -21.22
N ALA A 365 -11.45 -6.45 -20.32
CA ALA A 365 -11.10 -6.48 -18.91
C ALA A 365 -11.17 -7.91 -18.33
N ALA A 366 -10.32 -8.18 -17.35
CA ALA A 366 -10.38 -9.36 -16.49
C ALA A 366 -10.84 -8.95 -15.09
N TYR A 367 -11.87 -9.61 -14.57
CA TYR A 367 -12.45 -9.34 -13.25
C TYR A 367 -12.31 -10.59 -12.40
N GLU A 368 -11.59 -10.47 -11.29
CA GLU A 368 -11.25 -11.59 -10.42
C GLU A 368 -11.54 -11.20 -8.97
N SER A 369 -11.86 -12.18 -8.12
CA SER A 369 -12.01 -11.92 -6.69
C SER A 369 -11.66 -13.12 -5.84
N ASP A 370 -11.37 -12.85 -4.57
CA ASP A 370 -11.21 -13.87 -3.54
C ASP A 370 -11.72 -13.32 -2.19
N GLU A 371 -12.96 -13.65 -1.84
CA GLU A 371 -13.60 -13.19 -0.59
C GLU A 371 -13.01 -13.88 0.65
N ALA A 372 -12.17 -14.90 0.49
CA ALA A 372 -11.43 -15.49 1.62
C ALA A 372 -10.17 -14.70 1.97
N MET A 373 -9.75 -13.76 1.11
CA MET A 373 -8.70 -12.81 1.39
C MET A 373 -9.25 -11.55 2.06
N ASN A 374 -8.45 -10.94 2.92
CA ASN A 374 -8.64 -9.56 3.34
C ASN A 374 -7.77 -8.60 2.52
N HIS A 375 -7.76 -7.33 2.92
CA HIS A 375 -7.14 -6.25 2.15
C HIS A 375 -5.65 -6.45 1.85
N LEU A 376 -4.84 -6.96 2.79
CA LEU A 376 -3.39 -7.12 2.59
C LEU A 376 -2.94 -8.52 2.18
N ASP A 377 -3.78 -9.54 2.32
CA ASP A 377 -3.44 -10.90 1.88
C ASP A 377 -2.92 -10.97 0.42
N PRO A 378 -3.46 -10.21 -0.56
CA PRO A 378 -2.90 -10.14 -1.91
C PRO A 378 -1.39 -9.85 -1.98
N LEU A 379 -0.84 -9.13 -1.01
CA LEU A 379 0.55 -8.69 -0.99
C LEU A 379 1.48 -9.70 -0.29
N PHE A 380 0.96 -10.46 0.68
CA PHE A 380 1.76 -11.27 1.61
C PHE A 380 1.45 -12.76 1.61
N ALA A 381 0.27 -13.19 1.12
CA ALA A 381 -0.13 -14.59 1.11
C ALA A 381 0.91 -15.47 0.42
N ALA A 382 1.02 -16.72 0.88
CA ALA A 382 1.91 -17.69 0.27
C ALA A 382 1.50 -17.95 -1.21
N PRO A 383 2.45 -18.17 -2.14
CA PRO A 383 2.16 -18.26 -3.57
C PRO A 383 1.07 -19.29 -3.92
N ALA A 384 1.05 -20.43 -3.22
CA ALA A 384 0.07 -21.50 -3.43
C ALA A 384 -1.38 -21.09 -3.09
N HIS A 385 -1.55 -20.06 -2.25
CA HIS A 385 -2.83 -19.54 -1.80
C HIS A 385 -3.12 -18.13 -2.33
N ASN A 386 -2.21 -17.54 -3.11
CA ASN A 386 -2.33 -16.17 -3.58
C ASN A 386 -3.04 -16.10 -4.96
N THR A 387 -4.37 -15.93 -4.95
CA THR A 387 -5.21 -15.77 -6.15
C THR A 387 -4.79 -14.61 -7.05
N VAL A 388 -4.29 -13.49 -6.50
CA VAL A 388 -3.76 -12.37 -7.31
C VAL A 388 -2.56 -12.82 -8.11
N THR A 389 -1.60 -13.50 -7.49
CA THR A 389 -0.40 -14.00 -8.21
C THR A 389 -0.80 -14.89 -9.40
N ARG A 390 -1.76 -15.80 -9.20
CA ARG A 390 -2.26 -16.70 -10.26
C ARG A 390 -2.93 -15.92 -11.40
N THR A 391 -3.91 -15.09 -11.07
CA THR A 391 -4.77 -14.45 -12.07
C THR A 391 -4.11 -13.26 -12.76
N LEU A 392 -3.29 -12.48 -12.04
CA LEU A 392 -2.48 -11.43 -12.64
C LEU A 392 -1.41 -12.01 -13.57
N THR A 393 -0.87 -13.20 -13.27
CA THR A 393 0.02 -13.93 -14.20
C THR A 393 -0.66 -14.20 -15.54
N GLU A 394 -1.92 -14.66 -15.53
CA GLU A 394 -2.68 -14.90 -16.76
C GLU A 394 -2.91 -13.61 -17.56
N PHE A 395 -3.22 -12.50 -16.87
CA PHE A 395 -3.36 -11.20 -17.51
C PHE A 395 -2.04 -10.71 -18.13
N LEU A 396 -0.93 -10.80 -17.39
CA LEU A 396 0.39 -10.40 -17.88
C LEU A 396 0.84 -11.23 -19.09
N HIS A 397 0.41 -12.49 -19.21
CA HIS A 397 0.62 -13.29 -20.42
C HIS A 397 -0.14 -12.79 -21.65
N ARG A 398 -1.29 -12.12 -21.48
CA ARG A 398 -2.11 -11.58 -22.58
C ARG A 398 -1.65 -10.19 -23.04
N VAL A 399 -1.08 -9.40 -22.15
CA VAL A 399 -0.50 -8.07 -22.45
C VAL A 399 0.94 -8.20 -23.01
N ARG A 400 1.41 -9.43 -23.17
CA ARG A 400 2.77 -9.75 -23.61
C ARG A 400 3.02 -9.74 -25.10
#